data_AF-C3YDE1-F1
#
_entry.id   AF-C3YDE1-F1
#
_cell.length_a   1.000
_cell.length_b   1.000
_cell.length_c   1.000
_cell.angle_alpha   90.00
_cell.angle_beta   90.00
_cell.angle_gamma   90.00
#
_symmetry.space_group_name_H-M   'P 1'
#
loop_
_entity.id
_entity.type
_entity.pdbx_description
1 polymer ?
#
loop_
_entity_poly.entity_id
_entity_poly.type
_entity_poly.pdbx_seq_one_letter_code
_entity_poly.pdbx_strand_id
1 'polypeptide(L)' 'MRPMTKEEWDKQQSVVRRVFDPDTGRNRLVKGDGEIIEEIVSKERHKQINQQATQGDGLSFMRGLGLNK' A
#
# COMPACT_ATOMS: atom_id res chain seq x y z
N MET A 1 16.02 -28.62 -7.54
CA MET A 1 15.33 -27.72 -6.59
C MET A 1 14.52 -28.60 -5.64
N ARG A 2 14.68 -28.45 -4.32
CA ARG A 2 13.81 -29.14 -3.35
C ARG A 2 12.58 -28.25 -3.13
N PRO A 3 11.35 -28.76 -3.25
CA PRO A 3 10.17 -28.02 -2.85
C PRO A 3 10.24 -27.63 -1.37
N MET A 4 9.76 -26.44 -1.04
CA MET A 4 9.66 -26.00 0.37
C MET A 4 8.76 -26.94 1.18
N THR A 5 8.97 -27.00 2.49
CA THR A 5 8.05 -27.68 3.40
C THR A 5 6.80 -26.84 3.65
N LYS A 6 5.74 -27.48 4.19
CA LYS A 6 4.53 -26.76 4.59
C LYS A 6 4.83 -25.68 5.63
N GLU A 7 5.67 -25.99 6.62
CA GLU A 7 6.04 -25.04 7.68
C GLU A 7 6.82 -23.83 7.15
N GLU A 8 7.69 -24.04 6.16
CA GLU A 8 8.40 -22.96 5.48
C GLU A 8 7.42 -22.05 4.71
N TRP A 9 6.46 -22.64 4.00
CA TRP A 9 5.42 -21.88 3.30
C TRP A 9 4.54 -21.10 4.28
N ASP A 10 4.05 -21.74 5.34
CA ASP A 10 3.17 -21.11 6.34
C ASP A 10 3.89 -19.93 7.01
N LYS A 11 5.18 -20.11 7.32
CA LYS A 11 6.03 -19.04 7.85
C LYS A 11 6.17 -17.89 6.85
N GLN A 12 6.46 -18.18 5.58
CA GLN A 12 6.55 -17.15 4.54
C GLN A 12 5.24 -16.36 4.39
N GLN A 13 4.11 -17.04 4.47
CA GLN A 13 2.78 -16.47 4.21
C GLN A 13 2.20 -15.70 5.40
N SER A 14 2.72 -15.94 6.60
CA SER A 14 2.37 -15.17 7.79
C SER A 14 3.02 -13.78 7.86
N VAL A 15 4.03 -13.50 7.02
CA VAL A 15 4.75 -12.23 7.05
C VAL A 15 3.91 -11.11 6.42
N VAL A 16 3.76 -10.01 7.16
CA VAL A 16 3.13 -8.77 6.68
C VAL A 16 4.17 -7.65 6.64
N ARG A 17 4.23 -6.94 5.51
CA ARG A 17 5.17 -5.83 5.27
C ARG A 17 4.48 -4.62 4.67
N ARG A 18 4.90 -3.42 5.06
CA ARG A 18 4.53 -2.19 4.36
C ARG A 18 5.48 -1.99 3.17
N VAL A 19 4.92 -1.86 1.98
CA VAL A 19 5.66 -1.66 0.74
C VAL A 19 5.19 -0.37 0.08
N PHE A 20 6.14 0.48 -0.32
CA PHE A 20 5.85 1.69 -1.07
C PHE A 20 5.49 1.35 -2.51
N ASP A 21 4.36 1.85 -2.97
CA ASP A 21 3.90 1.74 -4.36
C ASP A 21 4.26 3.04 -5.11
N PRO A 22 5.24 3.00 -6.03
CA PRO A 22 5.70 4.18 -6.76
C PRO A 22 4.65 4.74 -7.73
N ASP A 23 3.71 3.92 -8.20
CA ASP A 23 2.70 4.35 -9.17
C ASP A 23 1.64 5.24 -8.51
N THR A 24 1.29 4.92 -7.26
CA THR A 24 0.26 5.65 -6.52
C THR A 24 0.82 6.59 -5.44
N GLY A 25 2.11 6.45 -5.11
CA GLY A 25 2.77 7.18 -4.02
C GLY A 25 2.32 6.76 -2.61
N ARG A 26 1.63 5.63 -2.48
CA ARG A 26 1.03 5.16 -1.22
C ARG A 26 1.76 3.93 -0.68
N ASN A 27 1.72 3.72 0.63
CA ASN A 27 2.20 2.49 1.24
C ASN A 27 1.08 1.45 1.30
N ARG A 28 1.35 0.22 0.84
CA ARG A 28 0.43 -0.93 0.89
C ARG A 28 0.88 -1.92 1.96
N LEU A 29 -0.06 -2.56 2.66
CA LEU A 29 0.24 -3.75 3.43
C LEU A 29 0.19 -4.96 2.51
N VAL A 30 1.30 -5.69 2.46
CA VAL A 30 1.46 -6.89 1.64
C VAL A 30 1.69 -8.08 2.56
N LYS A 31 0.91 -9.14 2.38
CA LYS A 31 1.03 -10.40 3.08
C LYS A 31 1.57 -11.48 2.16
N GLY A 32 2.49 -12.30 2.68
CA GLY A 32 3.07 -13.42 1.96
C GLY A 32 3.72 -13.02 0.63
N ASP A 33 3.25 -13.64 -0.44
CA ASP A 33 3.77 -13.48 -1.80
C ASP A 33 3.23 -12.26 -2.55
N GLY A 34 2.16 -11.62 -2.08
CA GLY A 34 1.60 -10.45 -2.78
C GLY A 34 0.18 -10.04 -2.40
N GLU A 35 -0.46 -10.71 -1.45
CA GLU A 35 -1.81 -10.38 -1.01
C GLU A 35 -1.83 -8.95 -0.43
N ILE A 36 -2.64 -8.06 -1.03
CA ILE A 36 -2.85 -6.72 -0.49
C ILE A 36 -3.96 -6.78 0.56
N ILE A 37 -3.67 -6.33 1.77
CA ILE A 37 -4.62 -6.34 2.88
C ILE A 37 -4.93 -4.92 3.38
N GLU A 38 -6.11 -4.76 3.98
CA GLU A 38 -6.53 -3.51 4.60
C GLU A 38 -6.05 -3.42 6.06
N GLU A 39 -5.79 -2.20 6.50
CA GLU A 39 -5.45 -1.89 7.90
C GLU A 39 -6.64 -1.21 8.57
N ILE A 40 -7.15 -1.79 9.65
CA ILE A 40 -8.03 -1.05 10.55
C ILE A 40 -7.18 -0.04 11.33
N VAL A 41 -7.45 1.25 11.14
CA VAL A 41 -6.71 2.33 11.77
C VAL A 41 -7.60 3.14 12.72
N SER A 42 -6.97 3.94 13.58
CA SER A 42 -7.71 4.90 14.40
C SER A 42 -8.43 5.93 13.53
N LYS A 43 -9.50 6.52 14.07
CA LYS A 43 -10.24 7.60 13.40
C LYS A 43 -9.34 8.78 12.98
N GLU A 44 -8.38 9.13 13.82
CA GLU A 44 -7.43 10.20 13.54
C GLU A 44 -6.51 9.85 12.37
N ARG A 45 -5.94 8.64 12.39
CA ARG A 45 -5.10 8.15 11.29
C ARG A 45 -5.87 8.06 9.99
N HIS A 46 -7.11 7.60 10.02
CA HIS A 46 -8.00 7.56 8.85
C HIS A 46 -8.18 8.96 8.25
N LYS A 47 -8.43 9.99 9.08
CA LYS A 47 -8.53 11.38 8.60
C LYS A 47 -7.25 11.87 7.93
N GLN A 48 -6.08 11.57 8.51
CA GLN A 48 -4.78 11.93 7.93
C GLN A 48 -4.57 11.27 6.56
N ILE A 49 -4.89 9.98 6.42
CA ILE A 49 -4.81 9.24 5.16
C ILE A 49 -5.70 9.88 4.11
N ASN A 50 -6.96 10.20 4.46
CA ASN A 50 -7.88 10.83 3.53
C ASN A 50 -7.40 12.22 3.09
N GLN A 51 -6.87 13.03 4.00
CA GLN A 51 -6.34 14.34 3.64
C GLN A 51 -5.17 14.24 2.64
N GLN A 52 -4.23 13.32 2.88
CA GLN A 52 -3.11 13.07 1.97
C GLN A 52 -3.57 12.54 0.62
N ALA A 53 -4.54 11.61 0.60
CA ALA A 53 -5.11 11.07 -0.63
C ALA A 53 -5.76 12.18 -1.47
N THR A 54 -6.63 13.00 -0.87
CA THR A 54 -7.29 14.11 -1.56
C THR A 54 -6.29 15.12 -2.14
N GLN A 55 -5.23 15.44 -1.40
CA GLN A 55 -4.16 16.32 -1.89
C GLN A 55 -3.43 15.70 -3.10
N GLY A 56 -3.07 14.42 -3.02
CA GLY A 56 -2.41 13.69 -4.11
C GLY A 56 -3.28 13.63 -5.37
N ASP A 57 -4.56 13.33 -5.21
CA ASP A 57 -5.51 13.24 -6.32
C ASP A 57 -5.71 14.61 -6.99
N GLY A 58 -5.79 15.69 -6.21
CA GLY A 58 -5.84 17.06 -6.73
C GLY A 58 -4.59 17.46 -7.52
N LEU A 59 -3.40 17.13 -7.00
CA LEU A 59 -2.14 17.37 -7.71
C LEU A 59 -2.07 16.59 -9.04
N SER A 60 -2.46 15.32 -9.02
CA SER A 60 -2.52 14.47 -10.21
C SER A 60 -3.45 15.06 -11.28
N PHE A 61 -4.65 15.49 -10.86
CA PHE A 61 -5.62 16.13 -11.74
C PHE A 61 -5.08 17.43 -12.37
N MET A 62 -4.46 18.32 -11.57
CA MET A 62 -3.86 19.55 -12.09
C MET A 62 -2.71 19.29 -13.07
N ARG A 63 -1.90 18.25 -12.85
CA ARG A 63 -0.86 17.83 -13.80
C ARG A 63 -1.47 17.36 -15.12
N GLY A 64 -2.54 16.56 -15.07
CA GLY A 64 -3.26 16.11 -16.27
C GLY A 64 -3.85 17.25 -17.09
N LEU A 65 -4.25 18.35 -16.44
CA LEU A 65 -4.73 19.57 -17.11
C LEU A 65 -3.62 20.53 -17.59
N GLY A 66 -2.34 20.24 -17.30
CA GLY A 66 -1.24 21.14 -17.64
C GLY A 66 -1.22 22.45 -16.84
N LEU A 67 -1.92 22.50 -15.70
CA LEU A 67 -2.08 23.70 -14.87
C LEU A 67 -0.95 23.89 -13.85
N ASN A 68 -0.01 22.96 -13.79
CA ASN A 68 1.21 23.07 -12.99
C ASN A 68 2.35 23.61 -13.87
N LYS A 69 2.54 24.93 -13.86
CA LYS A 69 3.79 25.60 -14.26
C LYS A 69 4.50 26.10 -13.01
#